data_AF-A0A2H6KE92-F1
#
_entry.id   AF-A0A2H6KE92-F1
#
_cell.length_a   1.000
_cell.length_b   1.000
_cell.length_c   1.000
_cell.angle_alpha   90.00
_cell.angle_beta   90.00
_cell.angle_gamma   90.00
#
_symmetry.space_group_name_H-M   'P 1'
#
loop_
_entity.id
_entity.type
_entity.pdbx_description
1 polymer ?
#
loop_
_entity_poly.entity_id
_entity_poly.type
_entity_poly.pdbx_seq_one_letter_code
_entity_poly.pdbx_strand_id
1 'polypeptide(L)'
;MFCDVEQGRFSLPFASTRRFKRQDVCASQCRYRGSAFRGGLAGRCLEVFSTCECHIRGPQGIVELYDEDGRKSSKGAASLGAFLSFRGNEFDSDKTVIRREAYVEAIDSNSYKLRYMVEIAGLWTLSVHLPSGEHIAVSLRLNRCRRAAERLFIATEGKRQLCIRKAVQEFIITARDNFGNKLSTGGTPFVASCIGAGKLISVFDCKNGQHRVICDAEPTSSFSQLRVTLMGKDISNSPFVLSSQPQTTASASEPDRFLVELGKLKTQSAKSNALCKAYERLSASLVKEQREATKSYHSTRLQIVHTLPVKFTIEDPDPTLGAKRQDLIARHNRLTAEIEELSAKVRAAETVRREVLENLVERYDTSTKLHKEAVDAYKVVCREIGELTSSTKEHRRLADALRSGDPEAVRKVQDMHTMEDTVAAYYRGTEKAENTRQRIQLVSRQYMSSEIASNMISTTPDRPNTPAFWMMEGRFKPANKVQNV
;
A
#
# COMPACT_ATOMS: atom_id res chain seq x y z
N MET A 1 4.45 -3.34 31.12
CA MET A 1 3.92 -3.93 29.88
C MET A 1 5.09 -3.99 28.91
N PHE A 2 5.68 -5.16 28.69
CA PHE A 2 6.83 -5.31 27.80
C PHE A 2 6.36 -6.08 26.56
N CYS A 3 6.39 -5.40 25.41
CA CYS A 3 6.18 -6.04 24.11
C CYS A 3 7.49 -6.69 23.69
N ASP A 4 7.51 -8.01 23.62
CA ASP A 4 8.53 -8.75 22.89
C ASP A 4 8.05 -8.91 21.45
N VAL A 5 8.64 -8.10 20.55
CA VAL A 5 8.19 -7.91 19.16
C VAL A 5 8.55 -9.10 18.27
N GLU A 6 9.44 -9.99 18.71
CA GLU A 6 10.02 -11.01 17.83
C GLU A 6 9.22 -12.30 17.67
N GLN A 7 8.24 -12.60 18.54
CA GLN A 7 7.56 -13.91 18.50
C GLN A 7 6.05 -13.87 18.25
N GLY A 8 5.42 -12.69 18.18
CA GLY A 8 3.96 -12.61 18.00
C GLY A 8 3.17 -13.41 19.05
N ARG A 9 3.77 -13.71 20.19
CA ARG A 9 3.16 -14.40 21.33
C ARG A 9 2.99 -13.39 22.45
N PHE A 10 1.75 -13.03 22.74
CA PHE A 10 1.40 -12.32 23.96
C PHE A 10 1.58 -13.27 25.14
N SER A 11 2.69 -13.16 25.85
CA SER A 11 2.80 -13.70 27.21
C SER A 11 2.28 -12.64 28.18
N LEU A 12 1.08 -12.86 28.70
CA LEU A 12 0.56 -12.07 29.82
C LEU A 12 1.49 -12.26 31.03
N PRO A 13 1.72 -11.21 31.86
CA PRO A 13 2.51 -11.34 33.05
C PRO A 13 1.90 -12.42 33.95
N PHE A 14 2.74 -13.30 34.50
CA PHE A 14 2.38 -14.28 35.51
C PHE A 14 1.80 -13.56 36.74
N ALA A 15 0.50 -13.29 36.70
CA ALA A 15 -0.26 -12.90 37.86
C ALA A 15 -0.39 -14.13 38.76
N SER A 16 -0.02 -13.93 40.03
CA SER A 16 -0.28 -14.81 41.16
C SER A 16 -1.60 -15.58 40.99
N THR A 17 -1.49 -16.90 40.91
CA THR A 17 -2.58 -17.87 40.84
C THR A 17 -3.38 -17.89 42.14
N ARG A 18 -4.20 -16.85 42.37
CA ARG A 18 -5.41 -17.04 43.17
C ARG A 18 -6.25 -18.07 42.43
N ARG A 19 -6.47 -19.24 43.04
CA ARG A 19 -7.39 -20.28 42.58
C ARG A 19 -8.79 -19.67 42.48
N PHE A 20 -9.09 -19.01 41.37
CA PHE A 20 -10.47 -18.76 40.98
C PHE A 20 -11.12 -20.14 40.91
N LYS A 21 -12.14 -20.38 41.74
CA LYS A 21 -12.99 -21.57 41.63
C LYS A 21 -13.35 -21.70 40.16
N ARG A 22 -13.00 -22.84 39.55
CA ARG A 22 -13.25 -23.13 38.13
C ARG A 22 -14.66 -22.65 37.80
N GLN A 23 -14.76 -21.80 36.81
CA GLN A 23 -16.05 -21.39 36.27
C GLN A 23 -16.65 -22.65 35.64
N ASP A 24 -17.79 -23.09 36.13
CA ASP A 24 -18.52 -24.30 35.69
C ASP A 24 -19.18 -24.03 34.33
N VAL A 25 -18.39 -23.75 33.29
CA VAL A 25 -18.88 -23.60 31.92
C VAL A 25 -18.25 -24.68 31.08
N CYS A 26 -19.08 -25.54 30.50
CA CYS A 26 -18.64 -26.65 29.67
C CYS A 26 -18.73 -26.27 28.19
N ALA A 27 -17.60 -26.20 27.49
CA ALA A 27 -17.55 -25.79 26.09
C ALA A 27 -18.43 -26.66 25.16
N SER A 28 -18.58 -27.95 25.47
CA SER A 28 -19.37 -28.90 24.68
C SER A 28 -20.89 -28.77 24.88
N GLN A 29 -21.33 -28.18 26.00
CA GLN A 29 -22.75 -27.95 26.29
C GLN A 29 -23.24 -26.56 25.85
N CYS A 30 -22.32 -25.65 25.53
CA CYS A 30 -22.64 -24.32 25.04
C CYS A 30 -23.47 -24.39 23.75
N ARG A 31 -24.53 -23.57 23.67
CA ARG A 31 -25.42 -23.54 22.50
C ARG A 31 -25.27 -22.22 21.77
N TYR A 32 -25.47 -22.24 20.46
CA TYR A 32 -25.45 -21.04 19.65
C TYR A 32 -26.65 -21.01 18.71
N ARG A 33 -27.21 -19.83 18.48
CA ARG A 33 -28.35 -19.62 17.57
C ARG A 33 -28.22 -18.25 16.90
N GLY A 34 -28.76 -18.11 15.69
CA GLY A 34 -28.69 -16.85 14.95
C GLY A 34 -28.27 -16.99 13.50
N SER A 35 -28.57 -15.99 12.70
CA SER A 35 -28.17 -15.91 11.30
C SER A 35 -26.65 -15.78 11.14
N ALA A 36 -25.95 -15.18 12.11
CA ALA A 36 -24.49 -15.12 12.14
C ALA A 36 -23.88 -16.52 11.91
N PHE A 37 -24.43 -17.54 12.58
CA PHE A 37 -23.95 -18.93 12.49
C PHE A 37 -24.42 -19.70 11.24
N ARG A 38 -25.13 -19.07 10.30
CA ARG A 38 -25.63 -19.76 9.09
C ARG A 38 -24.94 -19.32 7.80
N GLY A 39 -24.10 -18.30 7.86
CA GLY A 39 -23.63 -17.64 6.64
C GLY A 39 -24.14 -16.22 6.52
N GLY A 40 -23.45 -15.43 5.71
CA GLY A 40 -23.72 -14.02 5.59
C GLY A 40 -23.13 -13.40 4.34
N LEU A 41 -23.58 -12.19 4.02
CA LEU A 41 -23.09 -11.42 2.89
C LEU A 41 -21.80 -10.69 3.29
N ALA A 42 -20.76 -10.80 2.46
CA ALA A 42 -19.54 -10.04 2.63
C ALA A 42 -19.81 -8.52 2.47
N GLY A 43 -19.08 -7.70 3.22
CA GLY A 43 -19.24 -6.24 3.28
C GLY A 43 -20.42 -5.77 4.14
N ARG A 44 -21.22 -6.67 4.72
CA ARG A 44 -22.29 -6.32 5.66
C ARG A 44 -21.91 -6.73 7.07
N CYS A 45 -22.22 -5.87 8.03
CA CYS A 45 -22.17 -6.27 9.42
C CYS A 45 -23.25 -7.33 9.67
N LEU A 46 -22.84 -8.53 10.07
CA LEU A 46 -23.74 -9.61 10.41
C LEU A 46 -24.26 -9.39 11.82
N GLU A 47 -25.08 -8.36 11.94
CA GLU A 47 -25.71 -7.99 13.20
C GLU A 47 -27.21 -8.11 13.14
N VAL A 48 -27.85 -7.64 12.07
CA VAL A 48 -29.29 -7.51 11.98
C VAL A 48 -29.64 -7.31 10.51
N PHE A 49 -30.63 -8.03 9.98
CA PHE A 49 -31.48 -7.45 8.95
C PHE A 49 -32.94 -7.70 9.32
N SER A 50 -33.61 -6.59 9.63
CA SER A 50 -35.06 -6.42 9.71
C SER A 50 -35.37 -5.27 8.75
N THR A 51 -35.45 -5.55 7.45
CA THR A 51 -35.94 -4.57 6.46
C THR A 51 -36.67 -5.28 5.33
N CYS A 52 -37.80 -5.89 5.66
CA CYS A 52 -39.01 -5.95 4.85
C CYS A 52 -40.15 -5.96 5.88
N GLU A 53 -41.27 -5.28 5.65
CA GLU A 53 -42.40 -5.07 6.58
C GLU A 53 -43.10 -6.35 7.10
N CYS A 54 -42.55 -7.54 6.84
CA CYS A 54 -42.93 -8.76 7.53
C CYS A 54 -42.11 -8.91 8.83
N HIS A 55 -42.80 -8.96 9.97
CA HIS A 55 -42.37 -9.04 11.38
C HIS A 55 -41.40 -10.18 11.78
N ILE A 56 -40.52 -10.65 10.89
CA ILE A 56 -39.54 -11.68 11.22
C ILE A 56 -38.29 -10.99 11.75
N ARG A 57 -38.25 -10.77 13.08
CA ARG A 57 -37.01 -10.49 13.82
C ARG A 57 -36.02 -11.62 13.54
N GLY A 58 -35.17 -11.44 12.53
CA GLY A 58 -34.11 -12.38 12.20
C GLY A 58 -33.20 -12.55 13.42
N PRO A 59 -32.87 -13.79 13.82
CA PRO A 59 -32.18 -14.02 15.08
C PRO A 59 -30.73 -13.52 15.00
N GLN A 60 -30.35 -12.68 15.96
CA GLN A 60 -28.97 -12.23 16.22
C GLN A 60 -28.08 -13.45 16.54
N GLY A 61 -26.78 -13.37 16.29
CA GLY A 61 -25.83 -14.41 16.71
C GLY A 61 -25.70 -14.41 18.23
N ILE A 62 -26.39 -15.32 18.91
CA ILE A 62 -26.38 -15.47 20.37
C ILE A 62 -25.65 -16.76 20.73
N VAL A 63 -24.69 -16.68 21.65
CA VAL A 63 -24.04 -17.80 22.33
C VAL A 63 -24.58 -17.88 23.75
N GLU A 64 -25.12 -19.03 24.13
CA GLU A 64 -25.64 -19.31 25.46
C GLU A 64 -24.71 -20.30 26.17
N LEU A 65 -24.27 -19.94 27.37
CA LEU A 65 -23.33 -20.71 28.18
C LEU A 65 -24.06 -21.68 29.12
N TYR A 66 -23.60 -22.93 29.13
CA TYR A 66 -24.15 -24.02 29.93
C TYR A 66 -23.06 -24.66 30.78
N ASP A 67 -23.44 -25.16 31.95
CA ASP A 67 -22.58 -25.96 32.83
C ASP A 67 -22.52 -27.43 32.37
N GLU A 68 -21.75 -28.25 33.10
CA GLU A 68 -21.59 -29.69 32.80
C GLU A 68 -22.92 -30.47 32.92
N ASP A 69 -23.85 -29.99 33.76
CA ASP A 69 -25.19 -30.57 33.95
C ASP A 69 -26.20 -30.12 32.88
N GLY A 70 -25.78 -29.29 31.91
CA GLY A 70 -26.64 -28.76 30.87
C GLY A 70 -27.64 -27.71 31.36
N ARG A 71 -27.40 -27.11 32.54
CA ARG A 71 -28.16 -25.96 33.05
C ARG A 71 -27.48 -24.67 32.61
N LYS A 72 -28.27 -23.60 32.49
CA LYS A 72 -27.72 -22.28 32.15
C LYS A 72 -26.83 -21.79 33.28
N SER A 73 -25.60 -21.41 32.96
CA SER A 73 -24.67 -20.93 33.97
C SER A 73 -25.22 -19.68 34.66
N SER A 74 -25.35 -19.71 35.98
CA SER A 74 -25.82 -18.56 36.77
C SER A 74 -24.72 -17.53 37.01
N LYS A 75 -23.45 -17.95 36.87
CA LYS A 75 -22.27 -17.11 37.03
C LYS A 75 -21.73 -16.80 35.64
N GLY A 76 -22.01 -15.62 35.13
CA GLY A 76 -21.54 -15.24 33.81
C GLY A 76 -20.04 -15.34 33.63
N ALA A 77 -19.61 -15.71 32.42
CA ALA A 77 -18.20 -15.73 32.07
C ALA A 77 -17.68 -14.28 32.02
N ALA A 78 -16.50 -14.04 32.59
CA ALA A 78 -15.98 -12.67 32.70
C ALA A 78 -15.74 -12.01 31.33
N SER A 79 -15.47 -12.81 30.29
CA SER A 79 -15.32 -12.34 28.90
C SER A 79 -15.24 -13.52 27.94
N LEU A 80 -16.04 -13.54 26.87
CA LEU A 80 -15.82 -14.45 25.74
C LEU A 80 -14.93 -13.79 24.71
N GLY A 81 -13.94 -14.53 24.18
CA GLY A 81 -13.17 -14.12 23.02
C GLY A 81 -13.75 -14.74 21.76
N ALA A 82 -13.85 -14.00 20.66
CA ALA A 82 -14.27 -14.55 19.39
C ALA A 82 -13.40 -14.03 18.25
N PHE A 83 -12.97 -14.93 17.35
CA PHE A 83 -12.21 -14.56 16.15
C PHE A 83 -12.67 -15.35 14.93
N LEU A 84 -12.59 -14.68 13.79
CA LEU A 84 -12.82 -15.24 12.47
C LEU A 84 -11.48 -15.58 11.83
N SER A 85 -11.38 -16.75 11.23
CA SER A 85 -10.23 -17.18 10.45
C SER A 85 -10.65 -17.51 9.03
N PHE A 86 -10.03 -16.83 8.06
CA PHE A 86 -10.27 -17.07 6.64
C PHE A 86 -9.39 -18.22 6.16
N ARG A 87 -10.01 -19.26 5.60
CA ARG A 87 -9.28 -20.40 5.02
C ARG A 87 -9.08 -20.29 3.50
N GLY A 88 -9.41 -19.13 2.91
CA GLY A 88 -9.35 -18.94 1.47
C GLY A 88 -10.65 -19.29 0.76
N ASN A 89 -10.62 -19.10 -0.56
CA ASN A 89 -11.55 -19.81 -1.43
C ASN A 89 -11.06 -21.25 -1.54
N GLU A 90 -11.96 -22.24 -1.61
CA GLU A 90 -11.62 -23.68 -1.75
C GLU A 90 -10.61 -24.01 -2.86
N PHE A 91 -10.35 -23.06 -3.76
CA PHE A 91 -9.49 -23.22 -4.93
C PHE A 91 -8.09 -22.62 -4.79
N ASP A 92 -7.69 -22.08 -3.62
CA ASP A 92 -6.44 -21.33 -3.47
C ASP A 92 -5.80 -21.57 -2.09
N SER A 93 -5.10 -22.71 -1.94
CA SER A 93 -4.60 -23.24 -0.64
C SER A 93 -3.39 -22.50 -0.05
N ASP A 94 -2.68 -21.69 -0.83
CA ASP A 94 -1.37 -21.13 -0.43
C ASP A 94 -1.46 -19.76 0.26
N LYS A 95 -2.66 -19.30 0.58
CA LYS A 95 -2.85 -17.96 1.17
C LYS A 95 -2.74 -17.99 2.69
N THR A 96 -2.06 -16.98 3.22
CA THR A 96 -1.92 -16.71 4.66
C THR A 96 -3.30 -16.64 5.32
N VAL A 97 -3.48 -17.35 6.43
CA VAL A 97 -4.74 -17.33 7.21
C VAL A 97 -4.98 -15.92 7.74
N ILE A 98 -6.01 -15.24 7.22
CA ILE A 98 -6.41 -13.91 7.70
C ILE A 98 -7.23 -14.11 8.98
N ARG A 99 -6.82 -13.46 10.07
CA ARG A 99 -7.58 -13.44 11.33
C ARG A 99 -8.23 -12.08 11.54
N ARG A 100 -9.49 -12.08 11.98
CA ARG A 100 -10.25 -10.89 12.37
C ARG A 100 -10.91 -11.14 13.72
N GLU A 101 -10.97 -10.12 14.56
CA GLU A 101 -11.69 -10.22 15.83
C GLU A 101 -13.20 -10.05 15.58
N ALA A 102 -14.01 -10.82 16.30
CA ALA A 102 -15.45 -10.64 16.35
C ALA A 102 -15.81 -9.93 17.65
N TYR A 103 -16.67 -8.94 17.57
CA TYR A 103 -17.11 -8.18 18.72
C TYR A 103 -18.12 -8.99 19.52
N VAL A 104 -17.91 -9.08 20.82
CA VAL A 104 -18.74 -9.87 21.74
C VAL A 104 -19.33 -8.94 22.79
N GLU A 105 -20.65 -8.93 22.88
CA GLU A 105 -21.42 -8.08 23.80
C GLU A 105 -22.25 -8.97 24.72
N ALA A 106 -22.09 -8.86 26.04
CA ALA A 106 -22.93 -9.60 26.96
C ALA A 106 -24.36 -9.04 26.93
N ILE A 107 -25.36 -9.90 26.70
CA ILE A 107 -26.79 -9.55 26.78
C ILE A 107 -27.27 -9.72 28.22
N ASP A 108 -26.94 -10.87 28.80
CA ASP A 108 -27.24 -11.22 30.19
C ASP A 108 -26.05 -12.02 30.77
N SER A 109 -26.21 -12.61 31.95
CA SER A 109 -25.13 -13.38 32.59
C SER A 109 -24.71 -14.61 31.78
N ASN A 110 -25.57 -15.22 30.96
CA ASN A 110 -25.24 -16.46 30.24
C ASN A 110 -25.30 -16.33 28.72
N SER A 111 -25.73 -15.20 28.19
CA SER A 111 -26.00 -14.99 26.78
C SER A 111 -25.16 -13.85 26.24
N TYR A 112 -24.44 -14.12 25.14
CA TYR A 112 -23.55 -13.18 24.49
C TYR A 112 -23.96 -12.99 23.04
N LYS A 113 -24.05 -11.73 22.63
CA LYS A 113 -24.27 -11.33 21.25
C LYS A 113 -22.93 -11.24 20.53
N LEU A 114 -22.81 -11.97 19.42
CA LEU A 114 -21.69 -11.87 18.50
C LEU A 114 -22.03 -10.94 17.35
N ARG A 115 -21.07 -10.09 17.02
CA ARG A 115 -21.15 -9.09 15.97
C ARG A 115 -19.86 -9.12 15.16
N TYR A 116 -19.95 -9.24 13.85
CA TYR A 116 -18.76 -9.20 13.00
C TYR A 116 -19.09 -8.80 11.57
N MET A 117 -18.08 -8.26 10.89
CA MET A 117 -18.13 -7.90 9.48
C MET A 117 -17.01 -8.63 8.74
N VAL A 118 -17.37 -9.24 7.61
CA VAL A 118 -16.44 -9.98 6.76
C VAL A 118 -16.40 -9.29 5.42
N GLU A 119 -15.24 -8.81 5.00
CA GLU A 119 -15.07 -8.08 3.73
C GLU A 119 -14.91 -9.02 2.53
N ILE A 120 -14.23 -10.15 2.74
CA ILE A 120 -13.88 -11.10 1.68
C ILE A 120 -14.86 -12.26 1.72
N ALA A 121 -15.54 -12.51 0.61
CA ALA A 121 -16.38 -13.68 0.45
C ALA A 121 -15.53 -14.96 0.39
N GLY A 122 -15.92 -15.99 1.13
CA GLY A 122 -15.28 -17.30 1.12
C GLY A 122 -15.52 -18.04 2.43
N LEU A 123 -14.70 -19.05 2.72
CA LEU A 123 -14.93 -19.92 3.88
C LEU A 123 -14.22 -19.35 5.11
N TRP A 124 -15.03 -18.93 6.09
CA TRP A 124 -14.58 -18.37 7.36
C TRP A 124 -14.97 -19.28 8.51
N THR A 125 -14.00 -19.63 9.35
CA THR A 125 -14.25 -20.35 10.59
C THR A 125 -14.32 -19.36 11.74
N LEU A 126 -15.48 -19.27 12.41
CA LEU A 126 -15.67 -18.51 13.64
C LEU A 126 -15.25 -19.36 14.83
N SER A 127 -14.32 -18.87 15.62
CA SER A 127 -13.85 -19.54 16.82
C SER A 127 -14.21 -18.71 18.03
N VAL A 128 -14.99 -19.30 18.94
CA VAL A 128 -15.37 -18.68 20.21
C VAL A 128 -14.61 -19.40 21.32
N HIS A 129 -13.90 -18.63 22.15
CA HIS A 129 -13.06 -19.13 23.23
C HIS A 129 -13.59 -18.68 24.58
N LEU A 130 -13.66 -19.64 25.50
CA LEU A 130 -13.90 -19.38 26.90
C LEU A 130 -12.65 -18.76 27.55
N PRO A 131 -12.77 -18.08 28.71
CA PRO A 131 -11.62 -17.62 29.50
C PRO A 131 -10.63 -18.75 29.86
N SER A 132 -11.12 -19.99 29.93
CA SER A 132 -10.29 -21.19 30.17
C SER A 132 -9.36 -21.53 28.99
N GLY A 133 -9.55 -20.92 27.83
CA GLY A 133 -8.87 -21.23 26.57
C GLY A 133 -9.57 -22.31 25.74
N GLU A 134 -10.58 -22.98 26.30
CA GLU A 134 -11.37 -23.98 25.58
C GLU A 134 -12.16 -23.35 24.43
N HIS A 135 -12.27 -24.09 23.33
CA HIS A 135 -12.94 -23.66 22.12
C HIS A 135 -14.35 -24.22 22.08
N ILE A 136 -15.34 -23.33 21.97
CA ILE A 136 -16.70 -23.71 21.60
C ILE A 136 -16.64 -23.94 20.09
N ALA A 137 -16.56 -25.21 19.68
CA ALA A 137 -16.36 -25.58 18.29
C ALA A 137 -17.57 -25.20 17.42
N VAL A 138 -17.47 -24.07 16.72
CA VAL A 138 -18.49 -23.60 15.78
C VAL A 138 -17.88 -23.44 14.38
N SER A 139 -17.90 -24.49 13.57
CA SER A 139 -17.47 -24.37 12.18
C SER A 139 -18.57 -23.73 11.32
N LEU A 140 -18.33 -22.50 10.87
CA LEU A 140 -19.23 -21.80 9.96
C LEU A 140 -18.77 -21.95 8.51
N ARG A 141 -19.73 -22.06 7.60
CA ARG A 141 -19.51 -21.84 6.17
C ARG A 141 -20.27 -20.60 5.75
N LEU A 142 -19.57 -19.49 5.57
CA LEU A 142 -20.16 -18.29 4.97
C LEU A 142 -20.28 -18.53 3.46
N ASN A 143 -21.50 -18.81 2.99
CA ASN A 143 -21.77 -19.01 1.57
C ASN A 143 -21.70 -17.68 0.79
N ARG A 144 -21.42 -17.80 -0.52
CA ARG A 144 -21.24 -16.69 -1.47
C ARG A 144 -22.31 -15.60 -1.32
N CYS A 145 -21.81 -14.36 -1.39
CA CYS A 145 -22.61 -13.14 -1.40
C CYS A 145 -23.52 -13.09 -2.64
N ARG A 146 -24.81 -13.48 -2.51
CA ARG A 146 -25.83 -13.14 -3.51
C ARG A 146 -26.28 -11.70 -3.28
N ARG A 147 -25.60 -10.78 -3.96
CA ARG A 147 -26.04 -9.44 -4.42
C ARG A 147 -26.95 -8.62 -3.47
N ALA A 148 -26.47 -7.44 -3.10
CA ALA A 148 -27.25 -6.20 -3.16
C ALA A 148 -26.26 -5.07 -3.46
N ALA A 149 -26.48 -4.42 -4.59
CA ALA A 149 -25.54 -3.51 -5.23
C ALA A 149 -25.39 -2.20 -4.45
N GLU A 150 -24.15 -1.76 -4.25
CA GLU A 150 -23.82 -0.34 -4.10
C GLU A 150 -22.40 -0.06 -4.67
N ARG A 151 -22.40 0.12 -5.99
CA ARG A 151 -21.77 1.20 -6.78
C ARG A 151 -20.26 1.47 -6.74
N LEU A 152 -19.41 0.57 -6.26
CA LEU A 152 -18.03 0.58 -6.76
C LEU A 152 -17.58 -0.84 -7.09
N PHE A 153 -16.92 -0.97 -8.24
CA PHE A 153 -16.48 -2.22 -8.83
C PHE A 153 -15.01 -2.03 -9.21
N ILE A 154 -14.17 -2.99 -8.87
CA ILE A 154 -12.76 -2.99 -9.26
C ILE A 154 -12.58 -4.16 -10.22
N ALA A 155 -12.38 -3.88 -11.50
CA ALA A 155 -12.06 -4.92 -12.48
C ALA A 155 -10.54 -5.10 -12.52
N THR A 156 -10.08 -6.31 -12.19
CA THR A 156 -8.67 -6.50 -11.83
C THR A 156 -7.83 -7.26 -12.85
N GLU A 157 -8.41 -7.93 -13.85
CA GLU A 157 -7.59 -8.75 -14.76
C GLU A 157 -8.28 -9.01 -16.10
N GLY A 158 -7.64 -8.57 -17.19
CA GLY A 158 -7.85 -9.08 -18.53
C GLY A 158 -6.80 -10.14 -18.81
N LYS A 159 -7.17 -11.42 -18.88
CA LYS A 159 -6.24 -12.48 -19.31
C LYS A 159 -6.35 -12.65 -20.81
N ARG A 160 -5.22 -12.49 -21.51
CA ARG A 160 -5.10 -12.80 -22.95
C ARG A 160 -5.19 -14.31 -23.15
N GLN A 161 -6.19 -14.75 -23.90
CA GLN A 161 -6.27 -16.10 -24.42
C GLN A 161 -5.77 -16.09 -25.86
N LEU A 162 -4.84 -16.99 -26.18
CA LEU A 162 -4.38 -17.19 -27.55
C LEU A 162 -5.49 -17.87 -28.35
N CYS A 163 -6.04 -17.17 -29.33
CA CYS A 163 -6.91 -17.77 -30.34
C CYS A 163 -6.07 -18.41 -31.46
N ILE A 164 -6.68 -19.39 -32.16
CA ILE A 164 -6.05 -20.13 -33.26
C ILE A 164 -5.76 -19.23 -34.49
N ARG A 165 -6.47 -18.11 -34.64
CA ARG A 165 -6.22 -17.12 -35.71
C ARG A 165 -5.25 -16.05 -35.23
N LYS A 166 -4.09 -15.95 -35.89
CA LYS A 166 -2.94 -15.09 -35.50
C LYS A 166 -3.27 -13.61 -35.23
N ALA A 167 -4.34 -13.06 -35.80
CA ALA A 167 -4.70 -11.64 -35.67
C ALA A 167 -5.78 -11.36 -34.59
N VAL A 168 -6.60 -12.36 -34.26
CA VAL A 168 -7.70 -12.20 -33.29
C VAL A 168 -7.21 -12.51 -31.89
N GLN A 169 -7.49 -11.62 -30.96
CA GLN A 169 -7.14 -11.75 -29.55
C GLN A 169 -8.39 -11.74 -28.70
N GLU A 170 -8.41 -12.65 -27.74
CA GLU A 170 -9.48 -12.79 -26.78
C GLU A 170 -9.00 -12.37 -25.40
N PHE A 171 -9.79 -11.53 -24.73
CA PHE A 171 -9.58 -11.11 -23.37
C PHE A 171 -10.79 -11.52 -22.52
N ILE A 172 -10.52 -12.16 -21.38
CA ILE A 172 -11.55 -12.40 -20.37
C ILE A 172 -11.34 -11.40 -19.24
N ILE A 173 -12.27 -10.46 -19.11
CA ILE A 173 -12.33 -9.50 -18.02
C ILE A 173 -13.17 -10.11 -16.90
N THR A 174 -12.63 -10.19 -15.69
CA THR A 174 -13.40 -10.63 -14.51
C THR A 174 -13.77 -9.43 -13.64
N ALA A 175 -15.06 -9.20 -13.45
CA ALA A 175 -15.56 -8.16 -12.55
C ALA A 175 -15.39 -8.58 -11.09
N ARG A 176 -14.92 -7.65 -10.26
CA ARG A 176 -14.84 -7.82 -8.81
C ARG A 176 -15.49 -6.66 -8.08
N ASP A 177 -15.94 -6.92 -6.86
CA ASP A 177 -16.38 -5.87 -5.94
C ASP A 177 -15.19 -5.10 -5.33
N ASN A 178 -15.47 -4.14 -4.47
CA ASN A 178 -14.45 -3.31 -3.80
C ASN A 178 -13.53 -4.09 -2.84
N PHE A 179 -13.95 -5.28 -2.43
CA PHE A 179 -13.19 -6.14 -1.54
C PHE A 179 -12.39 -7.19 -2.31
N GLY A 180 -12.42 -7.13 -3.65
CA GLY A 180 -11.70 -8.05 -4.52
C GLY A 180 -12.38 -9.41 -4.69
N ASN A 181 -13.67 -9.54 -4.34
CA ASN A 181 -14.45 -10.76 -4.57
C ASN A 181 -14.96 -10.80 -6.01
N LYS A 182 -14.88 -11.97 -6.64
CA LYS A 182 -15.43 -12.17 -7.99
C LYS A 182 -16.96 -12.05 -7.97
N LEU A 183 -17.52 -11.25 -8.86
CA LEU A 183 -18.97 -11.22 -9.05
C LEU A 183 -19.44 -12.53 -9.67
N SER A 184 -20.55 -13.09 -9.20
CA SER A 184 -21.15 -14.31 -9.76
C SER A 184 -22.23 -14.02 -10.81
N THR A 185 -22.59 -12.75 -10.99
CA THR A 185 -23.63 -12.28 -11.90
C THR A 185 -23.05 -11.24 -12.83
N GLY A 186 -23.47 -11.25 -14.09
CA GLY A 186 -23.15 -10.18 -15.05
C GLY A 186 -23.94 -8.89 -14.82
N GLY A 187 -23.98 -8.06 -15.86
CA GLY A 187 -24.61 -6.75 -15.91
C GLY A 187 -23.65 -5.60 -15.60
N THR A 188 -22.34 -5.84 -15.57
CA THR A 188 -21.34 -4.79 -15.34
C THR A 188 -21.10 -4.04 -16.66
N PRO A 189 -21.33 -2.71 -16.73
CA PRO A 189 -21.27 -1.96 -17.98
C PRO A 189 -19.82 -1.58 -18.33
N PHE A 190 -19.02 -2.56 -18.76
CA PHE A 190 -17.69 -2.30 -19.31
C PHE A 190 -17.79 -1.63 -20.68
N VAL A 191 -16.94 -0.64 -20.92
CA VAL A 191 -16.77 0.00 -22.22
C VAL A 191 -15.37 -0.33 -22.72
N ALA A 192 -15.30 -1.11 -23.80
CA ALA A 192 -14.05 -1.43 -24.48
C ALA A 192 -13.91 -0.58 -25.74
N SER A 193 -12.69 -0.11 -26.01
CA SER A 193 -12.34 0.65 -27.20
C SER A 193 -10.92 0.31 -27.63
N CYS A 194 -10.70 0.05 -28.91
CA CYS A 194 -9.36 -0.10 -29.44
C CYS A 194 -8.79 1.26 -29.86
N ILE A 195 -7.49 1.45 -29.64
CA ILE A 195 -6.72 2.64 -30.03
C ILE A 195 -5.60 2.16 -30.98
N GLY A 196 -5.39 2.87 -32.08
CA GLY A 196 -4.43 2.48 -33.12
C GLY A 196 -5.05 1.54 -34.16
N ALA A 197 -4.27 0.60 -34.71
CA ALA A 197 -4.75 -0.35 -35.73
C ALA A 197 -5.50 -1.57 -35.14
N GLY A 198 -6.07 -1.40 -33.95
CA GLY A 198 -6.93 -2.40 -33.33
C GLY A 198 -8.38 -2.18 -33.72
N LYS A 199 -9.11 -3.25 -34.03
CA LYS A 199 -10.54 -3.23 -34.27
C LYS A 199 -11.24 -4.05 -33.19
N LEU A 200 -12.16 -3.42 -32.46
CA LEU A 200 -13.02 -4.16 -31.53
C LEU A 200 -14.02 -4.99 -32.34
N ILE A 201 -14.04 -6.31 -32.14
CA ILE A 201 -14.98 -7.22 -32.81
C ILE A 201 -16.26 -7.34 -31.97
N SER A 202 -16.11 -7.72 -30.70
CA SER A 202 -17.28 -7.92 -29.83
C SER A 202 -16.94 -7.80 -28.35
N VAL A 203 -17.94 -7.42 -27.57
CA VAL A 203 -17.94 -7.45 -26.11
C VAL A 203 -19.17 -8.23 -25.68
N PHE A 204 -18.96 -9.34 -24.98
CA PHE A 204 -20.01 -10.26 -24.57
C PHE A 204 -20.01 -10.44 -23.05
N ASP A 205 -21.14 -10.20 -22.40
CA ASP A 205 -21.33 -10.50 -20.98
C ASP A 205 -21.74 -11.96 -20.79
N CYS A 206 -20.88 -12.73 -20.13
CA CYS A 206 -21.12 -14.15 -19.86
C CYS A 206 -22.16 -14.40 -18.75
N LYS A 207 -22.78 -13.34 -18.19
CA LYS A 207 -23.76 -13.37 -17.09
C LYS A 207 -23.26 -14.00 -15.79
N ASN A 208 -21.98 -14.33 -15.70
CA ASN A 208 -21.33 -14.97 -14.56
C ASN A 208 -20.29 -14.05 -13.90
N GLY A 209 -20.35 -12.73 -14.16
CA GLY A 209 -19.37 -11.73 -13.71
C GLY A 209 -18.11 -11.67 -14.56
N GLN A 210 -18.05 -12.42 -15.66
CA GLN A 210 -16.99 -12.31 -16.66
C GLN A 210 -17.52 -11.69 -17.96
N HIS A 211 -16.66 -10.92 -18.62
CA HIS A 211 -16.92 -10.34 -19.93
C HIS A 211 -15.84 -10.81 -20.90
N ARG A 212 -16.27 -11.30 -22.05
CA ARG A 212 -15.40 -11.74 -23.14
C ARG A 212 -15.27 -10.59 -24.14
N VAL A 213 -14.05 -10.13 -24.36
CA VAL A 213 -13.73 -9.08 -25.33
C VAL A 213 -12.89 -9.69 -26.43
N ILE A 214 -13.36 -9.58 -27.67
CA ILE A 214 -12.67 -10.04 -28.86
C ILE A 214 -12.27 -8.81 -29.66
N CYS A 215 -10.99 -8.70 -29.97
CA CYS A 215 -10.46 -7.65 -30.82
C CYS A 215 -9.54 -8.24 -31.88
N ASP A 216 -9.50 -7.59 -33.03
CA ASP A 216 -8.56 -7.86 -34.11
C ASP A 216 -7.45 -6.81 -34.04
N ALA A 217 -6.21 -7.21 -34.26
CA ALA A 217 -5.10 -6.28 -34.35
C ALA A 217 -4.28 -6.61 -35.59
N GLU A 218 -4.02 -5.58 -36.40
CA GLU A 218 -3.19 -5.74 -37.58
C GLU A 218 -1.75 -6.10 -37.15
N PRO A 219 -1.20 -7.25 -37.61
CA PRO A 219 0.09 -7.76 -37.12
C PRO A 219 1.28 -6.88 -37.51
N THR A 220 1.12 -6.03 -38.53
CA THR A 220 2.11 -5.09 -39.04
C THR A 220 2.08 -3.74 -38.33
N SER A 221 1.08 -3.49 -37.49
CA SER A 221 0.94 -2.19 -36.83
C SER A 221 1.94 -2.04 -35.68
N SER A 222 2.66 -0.92 -35.68
CA SER A 222 3.56 -0.52 -34.60
C SER A 222 2.83 -0.17 -33.30
N PHE A 223 1.53 0.14 -33.39
CA PHE A 223 0.75 0.60 -32.24
C PHE A 223 -0.71 0.14 -32.32
N SER A 224 -1.07 -0.77 -31.41
CA SER A 224 -2.44 -1.20 -31.21
C SER A 224 -2.67 -1.51 -29.73
N GLN A 225 -3.68 -0.91 -29.13
CA GLN A 225 -4.02 -1.06 -27.72
C GLN A 225 -5.52 -1.28 -27.53
N LEU A 226 -5.91 -2.12 -26.58
CA LEU A 226 -7.27 -2.30 -26.10
C LEU A 226 -7.43 -1.55 -24.77
N ARG A 227 -8.21 -0.48 -24.79
CA ARG A 227 -8.62 0.25 -23.59
C ARG A 227 -9.96 -0.28 -23.11
N VAL A 228 -10.06 -0.55 -21.82
CA VAL A 228 -11.28 -1.04 -21.17
C VAL A 228 -11.53 -0.19 -19.95
N THR A 229 -12.68 0.45 -19.91
CA THR A 229 -13.10 1.33 -18.82
C THR A 229 -14.35 0.79 -18.14
N LEU A 230 -14.50 1.13 -16.87
CA LEU A 230 -15.69 0.92 -16.08
C LEU A 230 -16.10 2.25 -15.47
N MET A 231 -17.30 2.73 -15.80
CA MET A 231 -17.76 4.09 -15.41
C MET A 231 -16.77 5.19 -15.84
N GLY A 232 -16.15 5.04 -17.01
CA GLY A 232 -15.16 5.98 -17.54
C GLY A 232 -13.75 5.90 -16.93
N LYS A 233 -13.52 5.05 -15.92
CA LYS A 233 -12.19 4.82 -15.34
C LYS A 233 -11.55 3.56 -15.92
N ASP A 234 -10.27 3.62 -16.26
CA ASP A 234 -9.52 2.46 -16.75
C ASP A 234 -9.44 1.34 -15.71
N ILE A 235 -9.65 0.10 -16.17
CA ILE A 235 -9.52 -1.09 -15.31
C ILE A 235 -8.04 -1.42 -15.06
N SER A 236 -7.76 -2.30 -14.10
CA SER A 236 -6.37 -2.71 -13.83
C SER A 236 -5.70 -3.27 -15.09
N ASN A 237 -4.49 -2.78 -15.38
CA ASN A 237 -3.67 -3.11 -16.56
C ASN A 237 -4.24 -2.62 -17.91
N SER A 238 -5.28 -1.80 -17.91
CA SER A 238 -5.69 -1.09 -19.12
C SER A 238 -4.90 0.22 -19.27
N PRO A 239 -4.46 0.59 -20.49
CA PRO A 239 -4.68 -0.10 -21.78
C PRO A 239 -3.81 -1.36 -21.97
N PHE A 240 -4.38 -2.38 -22.62
CA PHE A 240 -3.69 -3.63 -22.97
C PHE A 240 -3.03 -3.51 -24.34
N VAL A 241 -1.74 -3.79 -24.47
CA VAL A 241 -1.05 -3.76 -25.77
C VAL A 241 -1.43 -4.99 -26.60
N LEU A 242 -1.90 -4.76 -27.83
CA LEU A 242 -2.34 -5.81 -28.75
C LEU A 242 -1.24 -6.24 -29.74
N SER A 243 -0.22 -5.44 -30.01
CA SER A 243 0.83 -5.86 -30.94
C SER A 243 1.59 -7.08 -30.38
N SER A 244 1.64 -8.16 -31.16
CA SER A 244 2.35 -9.40 -30.84
C SER A 244 3.83 -9.34 -31.19
N GLN A 245 4.24 -8.34 -31.98
CA GLN A 245 5.64 -8.09 -32.20
C GLN A 245 6.21 -7.76 -30.81
N PRO A 246 7.08 -8.60 -30.22
CA PRO A 246 7.89 -8.12 -29.13
C PRO A 246 8.50 -6.85 -29.70
N GLN A 247 8.26 -5.71 -29.06
CA GLN A 247 9.11 -4.58 -29.36
C GLN A 247 10.49 -5.12 -29.05
N THR A 248 11.23 -5.51 -30.08
CA THR A 248 12.67 -5.61 -30.05
C THR A 248 13.04 -4.17 -29.82
N THR A 249 12.98 -3.75 -28.56
CA THR A 249 13.47 -2.47 -28.11
C THR A 249 14.94 -2.56 -28.46
N ALA A 250 15.31 -2.05 -29.64
CA ALA A 250 16.67 -1.86 -30.06
C ALA A 250 17.39 -0.83 -29.16
N SER A 251 16.69 -0.29 -28.16
CA SER A 251 17.26 0.12 -26.88
C SER A 251 16.63 -0.70 -25.75
N ALA A 252 17.10 -1.94 -25.56
CA ALA A 252 16.99 -2.60 -24.26
C ALA A 252 17.88 -1.77 -23.31
N SER A 253 17.31 -0.64 -22.87
CA SER A 253 17.81 0.13 -21.75
C SER A 253 18.09 -0.86 -20.66
N GLU A 254 19.30 -0.79 -20.11
CA GLU A 254 19.73 -1.52 -18.95
C GLU A 254 18.55 -1.74 -17.99
N PRO A 255 18.32 -2.98 -17.51
CA PRO A 255 17.23 -3.28 -16.59
C PRO A 255 17.18 -2.18 -15.55
N ASP A 256 16.04 -1.48 -15.49
CA ASP A 256 15.89 -0.18 -14.81
C ASP A 256 16.80 -0.15 -13.59
N ARG A 257 17.90 0.61 -13.69
CA ARG A 257 19.03 0.55 -12.76
C ARG A 257 18.55 0.69 -11.31
N PHE A 258 17.42 1.38 -11.14
CA PHE A 258 16.64 1.47 -9.92
C PHE A 258 16.16 0.11 -9.38
N LEU A 259 15.47 -0.72 -10.17
CA LEU A 259 15.01 -2.05 -9.76
C LEU A 259 16.18 -2.97 -9.37
N VAL A 260 17.30 -2.87 -10.09
CA VAL A 260 18.53 -3.61 -9.75
C VAL A 260 19.07 -3.15 -8.40
N GLU A 261 19.14 -1.84 -8.13
CA GLU A 261 19.56 -1.29 -6.83
C GLU A 261 18.58 -1.65 -5.69
N LEU A 262 17.28 -1.68 -5.97
CA LEU A 262 16.26 -2.10 -5.01
C LEU A 262 16.40 -3.59 -4.65
N GLY A 263 16.74 -4.42 -5.64
CA GLY A 263 17.12 -5.82 -5.43
C GLY A 263 18.35 -5.95 -4.52
N LYS A 264 19.39 -5.13 -4.76
CA LYS A 264 20.58 -5.09 -3.90
C LYS A 264 20.22 -4.67 -2.46
N LEU A 265 19.42 -3.63 -2.27
CA LEU A 265 18.95 -3.19 -0.95
C LEU A 265 18.20 -4.31 -0.22
N LYS A 266 17.31 -5.03 -0.91
CA LYS A 266 16.54 -6.13 -0.31
C LYS A 266 17.44 -7.26 0.16
N THR A 267 18.40 -7.67 -0.68
CA THR A 267 19.36 -8.73 -0.31
C THR A 267 20.28 -8.29 0.83
N GLN A 268 20.70 -7.03 0.85
CA GLN A 268 21.54 -6.48 1.92
C GLN A 268 20.78 -6.33 3.24
N SER A 269 19.52 -5.89 3.20
CA SER A 269 18.65 -5.81 4.37
C SER A 269 18.43 -7.20 4.98
N ALA A 270 18.18 -8.22 4.15
CA ALA A 270 18.09 -9.60 4.62
C ALA A 270 19.40 -10.09 5.28
N LYS A 271 20.56 -9.78 4.69
CA LYS A 271 21.87 -10.09 5.27
C LYS A 271 22.08 -9.39 6.61
N SER A 272 21.76 -8.10 6.71
CA SER A 272 21.88 -7.31 7.94
C SER A 272 21.00 -7.89 9.05
N ASN A 273 19.74 -8.22 8.74
CA ASN A 273 18.82 -8.82 9.72
C ASN A 273 19.30 -10.20 10.20
N ALA A 274 19.88 -11.01 9.30
CA ALA A 274 20.48 -12.30 9.68
C ALA A 274 21.68 -12.13 10.61
N LEU A 275 22.53 -11.12 10.37
CA LEU A 275 23.66 -10.78 11.23
C LEU A 275 23.22 -10.30 12.61
N CYS A 276 22.20 -9.41 12.69
CA CYS A 276 21.65 -8.96 13.97
C CYS A 276 21.12 -10.14 14.80
N LYS A 277 20.37 -11.05 14.19
CA LYS A 277 19.87 -12.25 14.88
C LYS A 277 20.98 -13.18 15.35
N ALA A 278 22.06 -13.30 14.59
CA ALA A 278 23.24 -14.08 14.98
C ALA A 278 23.94 -13.44 16.19
N TYR A 279 24.12 -12.11 16.16
CA TYR A 279 24.68 -11.33 17.26
C TYR A 279 23.85 -11.46 18.55
N GLU A 280 22.52 -11.34 18.46
CA GLU A 280 21.62 -11.50 19.61
C GLU A 280 21.76 -12.88 20.26
N ARG A 281 21.80 -13.96 19.47
CA ARG A 281 22.00 -15.32 19.98
C ARG A 281 23.34 -15.49 20.69
N LEU A 282 24.41 -14.99 20.10
CA LEU A 282 25.76 -15.04 20.68
C LEU A 282 25.85 -14.22 21.98
N SER A 283 25.28 -13.02 21.99
CA SER A 283 25.22 -12.18 23.19
C SER A 283 24.44 -12.84 24.33
N ALA A 284 23.30 -13.49 24.03
CA ALA A 284 22.52 -14.24 25.00
C ALA A 284 23.31 -15.44 25.56
N SER A 285 24.07 -16.14 24.70
CA SER A 285 24.97 -17.22 25.11
C SER A 285 26.07 -16.72 26.03
N LEU A 286 26.70 -15.57 25.72
CA LEU A 286 27.72 -14.96 26.55
C LEU A 286 27.17 -14.62 27.95
N VAL A 287 25.99 -14.02 28.03
CA VAL A 287 25.34 -13.70 29.31
C VAL A 287 25.03 -14.96 30.11
N LYS A 288 24.65 -16.06 29.45
CA LYS A 288 24.43 -17.36 30.10
C LYS A 288 25.74 -17.90 30.70
N GLU A 289 26.82 -17.93 29.93
CA GLU A 289 28.15 -18.37 30.39
C GLU A 289 28.67 -17.49 31.53
N GLN A 290 28.49 -16.17 31.46
CA GLN A 290 28.83 -15.25 32.57
C GLN A 290 28.07 -15.58 33.85
N ARG A 291 26.77 -15.89 33.75
CA ARG A 291 25.96 -16.31 34.90
C ARG A 291 26.44 -17.63 35.48
N GLU A 292 26.80 -18.60 34.64
CA GLU A 292 27.33 -19.90 35.07
C GLU A 292 28.70 -19.77 35.73
N ALA A 293 29.61 -18.98 35.15
CA ALA A 293 30.90 -18.65 35.75
C ALA A 293 30.73 -17.94 37.09
N THR A 294 29.79 -16.99 37.21
CA THR A 294 29.51 -16.28 38.47
C THR A 294 28.96 -17.22 39.54
N LYS A 295 28.05 -18.14 39.16
CA LYS A 295 27.54 -19.20 40.06
C LYS A 295 28.66 -20.12 40.53
N SER A 296 29.52 -20.58 39.63
CA SER A 296 30.68 -21.42 39.94
C SER A 296 31.69 -20.71 40.85
N TYR A 297 31.91 -19.41 40.64
CA TYR A 297 32.74 -18.60 41.53
C TYR A 297 32.12 -18.47 42.93
N HIS A 298 30.82 -18.19 43.03
CA HIS A 298 30.11 -18.10 44.32
C HIS A 298 30.10 -19.44 45.06
N SER A 299 29.86 -20.56 44.37
CA SER A 299 29.89 -21.89 45.02
C SER A 299 31.26 -22.23 45.57
N THR A 300 32.33 -21.93 44.80
CA THR A 300 33.71 -22.16 45.23
C THR A 300 34.08 -21.26 46.41
N ARG A 301 33.72 -19.97 46.36
CA ARG A 301 34.00 -18.99 47.42
C ARG A 301 33.31 -19.34 48.73
N LEU A 302 32.07 -19.81 48.69
CA LEU A 302 31.30 -20.10 49.89
C LEU A 302 31.62 -21.47 50.52
N GLN A 303 32.50 -22.28 49.89
CA GLN A 303 32.80 -23.66 50.31
C GLN A 303 31.53 -24.51 50.53
N ILE A 304 30.42 -24.18 49.86
CA ILE A 304 29.17 -24.92 49.98
C ILE A 304 29.29 -26.17 49.10
N VAL A 305 30.01 -27.17 49.61
CA VAL A 305 29.71 -28.56 49.29
C VAL A 305 28.41 -28.85 50.04
N HIS A 306 27.32 -29.11 49.31
CA HIS A 306 26.05 -29.44 49.94
C HIS A 306 26.24 -30.67 50.87
N THR A 307 26.22 -30.39 52.19
CA THR A 307 26.03 -31.32 53.31
C THR A 307 26.90 -32.57 53.37
N LEU A 308 28.16 -32.43 53.83
CA LEU A 308 28.77 -33.44 54.70
C LEU A 308 29.54 -32.74 55.84
N PRO A 309 29.22 -33.00 57.12
CA PRO A 309 29.92 -32.42 58.25
C PRO A 309 31.16 -33.26 58.55
N VAL A 310 32.20 -33.13 57.73
CA VAL A 310 33.51 -33.70 58.04
C VAL A 310 34.56 -32.63 57.75
N LYS A 311 35.37 -32.30 58.77
CA LYS A 311 36.53 -31.43 58.64
C LYS A 311 37.53 -32.10 57.70
N PHE A 312 37.48 -31.79 56.41
CA PHE A 312 38.57 -32.08 55.51
C PHE A 312 39.54 -30.91 55.55
N THR A 313 40.77 -31.17 56.01
CA THR A 313 41.93 -30.40 55.56
C THR A 313 41.99 -30.56 54.04
N ILE A 314 41.65 -29.50 53.32
CA ILE A 314 41.68 -29.46 51.86
C ILE A 314 43.16 -29.47 51.47
N GLU A 315 43.72 -30.66 51.28
CA GLU A 315 44.86 -30.85 50.38
C GLU A 315 44.43 -30.45 48.96
N ASP A 316 45.41 -29.97 48.20
CA ASP A 316 45.26 -29.09 47.04
C ASP A 316 44.03 -29.31 46.15
N PRO A 317 43.41 -28.21 45.66
CA PRO A 317 42.23 -28.28 44.81
C PRO A 317 42.53 -29.18 43.61
N ASP A 318 41.70 -30.22 43.46
CA ASP A 318 41.70 -31.17 42.36
C ASP A 318 42.15 -30.49 41.05
N PRO A 319 43.28 -30.91 40.43
CA PRO A 319 43.86 -30.25 39.26
C PRO A 319 42.87 -30.18 38.08
N THR A 320 41.81 -30.99 38.09
CA THR A 320 40.74 -30.95 37.10
C THR A 320 39.91 -29.65 37.14
N LEU A 321 39.81 -28.96 38.28
CA LEU A 321 39.11 -27.67 38.40
C LEU A 321 39.88 -26.52 37.73
N GLY A 322 41.21 -26.56 37.80
CA GLY A 322 42.08 -25.62 37.09
C GLY A 322 41.90 -25.71 35.57
N ALA A 323 41.88 -26.94 35.04
CA ALA A 323 41.64 -27.19 33.62
C ALA A 323 40.25 -26.72 33.16
N LYS A 324 39.19 -27.00 33.94
CA LYS A 324 37.82 -26.52 33.64
C LYS A 324 37.72 -25.00 33.63
N ARG A 325 38.42 -24.31 34.55
CA ARG A 325 38.46 -22.84 34.59
C ARG A 325 39.17 -22.27 33.37
N GLN A 326 40.31 -22.85 32.97
CA GLN A 326 41.03 -22.42 31.77
C GLN A 326 40.20 -22.64 30.50
N ASP A 327 39.46 -23.75 30.39
CA ASP A 327 38.54 -24.00 29.27
C ASP A 327 37.40 -22.96 29.22
N LEU A 328 36.79 -22.63 30.36
CA LEU A 328 35.77 -21.56 30.42
C LEU A 328 36.32 -20.18 30.01
N ILE A 329 37.53 -19.83 30.44
CA ILE A 329 38.19 -18.56 30.05
C ILE A 329 38.48 -18.56 28.54
N ALA A 330 39.00 -19.67 28.00
CA ALA A 330 39.26 -19.79 26.57
C ALA A 330 37.97 -19.67 25.74
N ARG A 331 36.88 -20.32 26.17
CA ARG A 331 35.56 -20.19 25.53
C ARG A 331 35.02 -18.77 25.62
N HIS A 332 35.15 -18.11 26.76
CA HIS A 332 34.74 -16.72 26.93
C HIS A 332 35.49 -15.79 25.98
N ASN A 333 36.82 -15.90 25.92
CA ASN A 333 37.65 -15.08 25.04
C ASN A 333 37.31 -15.31 23.55
N ARG A 334 37.05 -16.57 23.17
CA ARG A 334 36.61 -16.91 21.82
C ARG A 334 35.26 -16.29 21.47
N LEU A 335 34.28 -16.40 22.36
CA LEU A 335 32.96 -15.79 22.17
C LEU A 335 33.04 -14.26 22.09
N THR A 336 33.89 -13.63 22.90
CA THR A 336 34.11 -12.18 22.86
C THR A 336 34.71 -11.75 21.51
N ALA A 337 35.71 -12.48 21.00
CA ALA A 337 36.30 -12.20 19.68
C ALA A 337 35.27 -12.38 18.54
N GLU A 338 34.44 -13.44 18.60
CA GLU A 338 33.37 -13.68 17.62
C GLU A 338 32.29 -12.57 17.66
N ILE A 339 31.97 -12.06 18.86
CA ILE A 339 31.04 -10.93 19.05
C ILE A 339 31.63 -9.63 18.47
N GLU A 340 32.91 -9.35 18.70
CA GLU A 340 33.59 -8.18 18.15
C GLU A 340 33.62 -8.23 16.61
N GLU A 341 33.95 -9.38 16.03
CA GLU A 341 33.94 -9.59 14.58
C GLU A 341 32.53 -9.39 13.98
N LEU A 342 31.49 -9.98 14.60
CA LEU A 342 30.12 -9.78 14.16
C LEU A 342 29.66 -8.32 14.31
N SER A 343 30.04 -7.64 15.40
CA SER A 343 29.72 -6.23 15.59
C SER A 343 30.34 -5.33 14.51
N ALA A 344 31.55 -5.66 14.05
CA ALA A 344 32.20 -4.96 12.95
C ALA A 344 31.48 -5.21 11.61
N LYS A 345 31.06 -6.46 11.35
CA LYS A 345 30.26 -6.81 10.16
C LYS A 345 28.90 -6.13 10.15
N VAL A 346 28.22 -6.04 11.30
CA VAL A 346 26.94 -5.31 11.42
C VAL A 346 27.13 -3.84 11.12
N ARG A 347 28.14 -3.18 11.71
CA ARG A 347 28.45 -1.77 11.44
C ARG A 347 28.75 -1.52 9.95
N ALA A 348 29.54 -2.38 9.31
CA ALA A 348 29.82 -2.27 7.88
C ALA A 348 28.58 -2.51 6.99
N ALA A 349 27.66 -3.39 7.39
CA ALA A 349 26.41 -3.59 6.66
C ALA A 349 25.48 -2.38 6.81
N GLU A 350 25.46 -1.74 7.97
CA GLU A 350 24.67 -0.54 8.26
C GLU A 350 25.16 0.69 7.50
N THR A 351 26.48 0.88 7.34
CA THR A 351 27.02 2.00 6.55
C THR A 351 26.60 1.90 5.09
N VAL A 352 26.77 0.73 4.47
CA VAL A 352 26.34 0.53 3.08
C VAL A 352 24.81 0.63 2.96
N ARG A 353 24.03 0.20 3.96
CA ARG A 353 22.57 0.41 3.97
C ARG A 353 22.21 1.90 3.97
N ARG A 354 22.93 2.71 4.75
CA ARG A 354 22.73 4.17 4.81
C ARG A 354 23.04 4.83 3.48
N GLU A 355 24.17 4.48 2.86
CA GLU A 355 24.56 5.01 1.54
C GLU A 355 23.52 4.69 0.46
N VAL A 356 22.98 3.46 0.42
CA VAL A 356 21.94 3.11 -0.56
C VAL A 356 20.63 3.87 -0.28
N LEU A 357 20.28 4.08 1.00
CA LEU A 357 19.09 4.86 1.35
C LEU A 357 19.23 6.34 0.98
N GLU A 358 20.38 6.96 1.23
CA GLU A 358 20.66 8.34 0.83
C GLU A 358 20.56 8.50 -0.69
N ASN A 359 21.18 7.60 -1.46
CA ASN A 359 21.06 7.59 -2.92
C ASN A 359 19.60 7.42 -3.41
N LEU A 360 18.80 6.59 -2.74
CA LEU A 360 17.38 6.40 -3.08
C LEU A 360 16.55 7.65 -2.78
N VAL A 361 16.82 8.34 -1.67
CA VAL A 361 16.14 9.60 -1.30
C VAL A 361 16.46 10.68 -2.32
N GLU A 362 17.73 10.86 -2.69
CA GLU A 362 18.13 11.85 -3.71
C GLU A 362 17.46 11.59 -5.07
N ARG A 363 17.36 10.31 -5.48
CA ARG A 363 16.65 9.93 -6.71
C ARG A 363 15.14 10.18 -6.62
N TYR A 364 14.54 9.94 -5.46
CA TYR A 364 13.13 10.22 -5.24
C TYR A 364 12.83 11.73 -5.30
N ASP A 365 13.69 12.55 -4.71
CA ASP A 365 13.55 14.01 -4.72
C ASP A 365 13.71 14.58 -6.13
N THR A 366 14.71 14.11 -6.88
CA THR A 366 14.90 14.50 -8.29
C THR A 366 13.73 14.07 -9.17
N SER A 367 13.22 12.84 -9.00
CA SER A 367 12.03 12.37 -9.72
C SER A 367 10.78 13.20 -9.37
N THR A 368 10.59 13.53 -8.09
CA THR A 368 9.48 14.36 -7.61
C THR A 368 9.55 15.78 -8.19
N LYS A 369 10.75 16.35 -8.27
CA LYS A 369 10.98 17.65 -8.90
C LYS A 369 10.63 17.63 -10.38
N LEU A 370 11.12 16.64 -11.13
CA LEU A 370 10.78 16.48 -12.55
C LEU A 370 9.29 16.27 -12.78
N HIS A 371 8.63 15.48 -11.92
CA HIS A 371 7.18 15.30 -12.00
C HIS A 371 6.42 16.60 -11.76
N LYS A 372 6.85 17.40 -10.77
CA LYS A 372 6.27 18.72 -10.50
C LYS A 372 6.44 19.65 -11.70
N GLU A 373 7.63 19.72 -12.28
CA GLU A 373 7.91 20.50 -13.49
C GLU A 373 7.03 20.05 -14.67
N ALA A 374 6.87 18.75 -14.89
CA ALA A 374 6.00 18.20 -15.93
C ALA A 374 4.52 18.55 -15.69
N VAL A 375 4.05 18.48 -14.44
CA VAL A 375 2.68 18.87 -14.06
C VAL A 375 2.46 20.37 -14.28
N ASP A 376 3.44 21.21 -13.94
CA ASP A 376 3.33 22.64 -14.14
C ASP A 376 3.37 23.01 -15.64
N ALA A 377 4.20 22.33 -16.45
CA ALA A 377 4.16 22.44 -17.91
C ALA A 377 2.81 22.02 -18.50
N TYR A 378 2.23 20.90 -18.01
CA TYR A 378 0.91 20.45 -18.42
C TYR A 378 -0.18 21.49 -18.11
N LYS A 379 -0.14 22.13 -16.94
CA LYS A 379 -1.08 23.21 -16.59
C LYS A 379 -0.99 24.40 -17.54
N VAL A 380 0.22 24.76 -18.00
CA VAL A 380 0.41 25.82 -19.00
C VAL A 380 -0.32 25.44 -20.29
N VAL A 381 -0.08 24.25 -20.82
CA VAL A 381 -0.73 23.74 -22.03
C VAL A 381 -2.25 23.70 -21.88
N CYS A 382 -2.77 23.26 -20.72
CA CYS A 382 -4.21 23.27 -20.46
C CYS A 382 -4.82 24.68 -20.50
N ARG A 383 -4.10 25.70 -20.01
CA ARG A 383 -4.56 27.10 -20.09
C ARG A 383 -4.60 27.57 -21.55
N GLU A 384 -3.55 27.31 -22.32
CA GLU A 384 -3.50 27.66 -23.75
C GLU A 384 -4.64 27.00 -24.54
N ILE A 385 -4.91 25.72 -24.30
CA ILE A 385 -6.06 25.01 -24.90
C ILE A 385 -7.39 25.66 -24.49
N GLY A 386 -7.51 26.07 -23.23
CA GLY A 386 -8.69 26.77 -22.71
C GLY A 386 -8.93 28.12 -23.40
N GLU A 387 -7.87 28.90 -23.61
CA GLU A 387 -7.90 30.18 -24.33
C GLU A 387 -8.29 29.97 -25.80
N LEU A 388 -7.65 29.03 -26.50
CA LEU A 388 -7.97 28.69 -27.89
C LEU A 388 -9.43 28.20 -28.04
N THR A 389 -9.91 27.41 -27.08
CA THR A 389 -11.29 26.92 -27.07
C THR A 389 -12.28 28.08 -26.86
N SER A 390 -11.94 29.03 -25.99
CA SER A 390 -12.77 30.21 -25.72
C SER A 390 -12.82 31.14 -26.94
N SER A 391 -11.67 31.44 -27.55
CA SER A 391 -11.57 32.18 -28.80
C SER A 391 -12.37 31.50 -29.93
N THR A 392 -12.25 30.18 -30.08
CA THR A 392 -13.03 29.42 -31.09
C THR A 392 -14.54 29.54 -30.86
N LYS A 393 -14.99 29.53 -29.59
CA LYS A 393 -16.41 29.72 -29.25
C LYS A 393 -16.88 31.13 -29.58
N GLU A 394 -16.08 32.15 -29.29
CA GLU A 394 -16.38 33.55 -29.65
C GLU A 394 -16.48 33.72 -31.16
N HIS A 395 -15.55 33.15 -31.93
CA HIS A 395 -15.62 33.15 -33.40
C HIS A 395 -16.89 32.46 -33.92
N ARG A 396 -17.29 31.33 -33.32
CA ARG A 396 -18.56 30.66 -33.68
C ARG A 396 -19.77 31.53 -33.38
N ARG A 397 -19.82 32.17 -32.20
CA ARG A 397 -20.91 33.09 -31.81
C ARG A 397 -20.99 34.28 -32.77
N LEU A 398 -19.85 34.87 -33.13
CA LEU A 398 -19.80 35.96 -34.10
C LEU A 398 -20.31 35.49 -35.48
N ALA A 399 -19.89 34.31 -35.94
CA ALA A 399 -20.36 33.74 -37.20
C ALA A 399 -21.88 33.46 -37.19
N ASP A 400 -22.42 32.98 -36.07
CA ASP A 400 -23.86 32.80 -35.90
C ASP A 400 -24.63 34.14 -35.93
N ALA A 401 -24.10 35.17 -35.26
CA ALA A 401 -24.70 36.51 -35.26
C ALA A 401 -24.69 37.18 -36.64
N LEU A 402 -23.61 36.99 -37.41
CA LEU A 402 -23.52 37.43 -38.80
C LEU A 402 -24.57 36.72 -39.67
N ARG A 403 -24.78 35.41 -39.46
CA ARG A 403 -25.81 34.65 -40.17
C ARG A 403 -27.23 35.11 -39.85
N SER A 404 -27.49 35.60 -38.64
CA SER A 404 -28.78 36.18 -38.27
C SER A 404 -28.97 37.62 -38.73
N GLY A 405 -27.96 38.25 -39.33
CA GLY A 405 -28.04 39.65 -39.81
C GLY A 405 -27.97 40.68 -38.69
N ASP A 406 -27.32 40.36 -37.56
CA ASP A 406 -27.16 41.29 -36.44
C ASP A 406 -26.25 42.48 -36.84
N PRO A 407 -26.75 43.74 -36.83
CA PRO A 407 -25.98 44.90 -37.25
C PRO A 407 -24.75 45.18 -36.36
N GLU A 408 -24.76 44.77 -35.10
CA GLU A 408 -23.62 44.95 -34.19
C GLU A 408 -22.47 44.00 -34.56
N ALA A 409 -22.79 42.76 -34.92
CA ALA A 409 -21.82 41.78 -35.40
C ALA A 409 -21.15 42.25 -36.71
N VAL A 410 -21.91 42.84 -37.64
CA VAL A 410 -21.38 43.40 -38.91
C VAL A 410 -20.40 44.54 -38.64
N ARG A 411 -20.74 45.48 -37.74
CA ARG A 411 -19.84 46.57 -37.33
C ARG A 411 -18.55 46.02 -36.72
N LYS A 412 -18.66 45.04 -35.81
CA LYS A 412 -17.49 44.42 -35.17
C LYS A 412 -16.53 43.76 -36.19
N VAL A 413 -17.05 43.13 -37.23
CA VAL A 413 -16.21 42.56 -38.32
C VAL A 413 -15.57 43.65 -39.16
N GLN A 414 -16.30 44.72 -39.48
CA GLN A 414 -15.74 45.88 -40.19
C GLN A 414 -14.60 46.51 -39.37
N ASP A 415 -14.81 46.73 -38.07
CA ASP A 415 -13.79 47.25 -37.15
C ASP A 415 -12.56 46.31 -37.12
N MET A 416 -12.75 44.99 -37.03
CA MET A 416 -11.67 44.02 -37.11
C MET A 416 -10.88 44.16 -38.42
N HIS A 417 -11.55 44.27 -39.57
CA HIS A 417 -10.87 44.48 -40.86
C HIS A 417 -10.11 45.80 -40.91
N THR A 418 -10.68 46.91 -40.41
CA THR A 418 -9.94 48.17 -40.34
C THR A 418 -8.69 48.07 -39.45
N MET A 419 -8.77 47.30 -38.36
CA MET A 419 -7.63 47.03 -37.50
C MET A 419 -6.57 46.18 -38.22
N GLU A 420 -6.97 45.14 -38.94
CA GLU A 420 -6.06 44.34 -39.78
C GLU A 420 -5.38 45.20 -40.85
N ASP A 421 -6.12 46.08 -41.52
CA ASP A 421 -5.61 46.98 -42.55
C ASP A 421 -4.63 48.01 -41.99
N THR A 422 -4.92 48.59 -40.82
CA THR A 422 -4.01 49.52 -40.14
C THR A 422 -2.73 48.82 -39.67
N VAL A 423 -2.83 47.60 -39.15
CA VAL A 423 -1.67 46.77 -38.79
C VAL A 423 -0.86 46.43 -40.04
N ALA A 424 -1.50 46.00 -41.13
CA ALA A 424 -0.84 45.71 -42.39
C ALA A 424 -0.19 46.96 -43.03
N ALA A 425 -0.82 48.13 -42.91
CA ALA A 425 -0.26 49.41 -43.36
C ALA A 425 0.95 49.84 -42.52
N TYR A 426 0.89 49.66 -41.21
CA TYR A 426 2.03 49.87 -40.30
C TYR A 426 3.21 48.99 -40.70
N TYR A 427 2.96 47.69 -40.96
CA TYR A 427 4.02 46.79 -41.41
C TYR A 427 4.56 47.14 -42.81
N ARG A 428 3.70 47.52 -43.77
CA ARG A 428 4.12 47.97 -45.12
C ARG A 428 4.94 49.27 -45.08
N GLY A 429 4.60 50.20 -44.19
CA GLY A 429 5.32 51.47 -44.03
C GLY A 429 6.70 51.35 -43.36
N THR A 430 7.02 50.21 -42.76
CA THR A 430 8.28 49.99 -42.03
C THR A 430 9.36 49.26 -42.83
N GLU A 431 9.17 49.07 -44.14
CA GLU A 431 10.17 48.51 -45.08
C GLU A 431 11.38 49.43 -45.35
N LYS A 432 11.84 50.20 -44.36
CA LYS A 432 13.23 50.65 -44.36
C LYS A 432 14.09 49.44 -44.01
N ALA A 433 15.05 49.09 -44.87
CA ALA A 433 15.92 47.92 -44.74
C ALA A 433 16.64 47.79 -43.38
N GLU A 434 16.76 48.88 -42.63
CA GLU A 434 17.29 48.91 -41.26
C GLU A 434 16.38 48.22 -40.22
N ASN A 435 15.07 48.28 -40.39
CA ASN A 435 14.11 47.67 -39.47
C ASN A 435 14.02 46.15 -39.63
N THR A 436 14.32 45.63 -40.83
CA THR A 436 14.32 44.18 -41.10
C THR A 436 15.43 43.45 -40.34
N ARG A 437 16.59 44.10 -40.12
CA ARG A 437 17.66 43.56 -39.26
C ARG A 437 17.28 43.54 -37.77
N GLN A 438 16.62 44.59 -37.29
CA GLN A 438 16.09 44.62 -35.92
C GLN A 438 14.98 43.58 -35.72
N ARG A 439 14.19 43.30 -36.77
CA ARG A 439 13.14 42.28 -36.78
C ARG A 439 13.70 40.85 -36.69
N ILE A 440 14.77 40.53 -37.42
CA ILE A 440 15.46 39.24 -37.27
C ILE A 440 16.03 39.11 -35.84
N GLN A 441 16.62 40.18 -35.29
CA GLN A 441 17.13 40.15 -33.92
C GLN A 441 16.04 40.01 -32.83
N LEU A 442 14.85 40.61 -33.00
CA LEU A 442 13.74 40.52 -32.04
C LEU A 442 13.01 39.19 -32.10
N VAL A 443 12.73 38.67 -33.30
CA VAL A 443 12.08 37.36 -33.46
C VAL A 443 13.05 36.22 -33.08
N SER A 444 14.34 36.33 -33.42
CA SER A 444 15.35 35.37 -32.94
C SER A 444 15.56 35.48 -31.41
N ARG A 445 15.38 36.65 -30.78
CA ARG A 445 15.36 36.77 -29.31
C ARG A 445 14.14 36.13 -28.66
N GLN A 446 12.96 36.21 -29.28
CA GLN A 446 11.74 35.57 -28.73
C GLN A 446 11.79 34.03 -28.85
N TYR A 447 12.45 33.48 -29.87
CA TYR A 447 12.62 32.02 -29.98
C TYR A 447 13.85 31.46 -29.24
N MET A 448 14.82 32.30 -28.87
CA MET A 448 15.99 31.89 -28.05
C MET A 448 15.80 32.18 -26.55
N SER A 449 14.76 32.91 -26.15
CA SER A 449 14.52 33.23 -24.72
C SER A 449 13.84 32.10 -23.93
N SER A 450 13.37 31.03 -24.58
CA SER A 450 12.95 29.80 -23.91
C SER A 450 14.13 28.92 -23.44
N GLU A 451 15.34 29.11 -23.98
CA GLU A 451 16.54 28.33 -23.59
C GLU A 451 17.49 29.10 -22.65
N ILE A 452 17.38 30.43 -22.53
CA ILE A 452 18.30 31.25 -21.71
C ILE A 452 17.91 31.28 -20.22
N ALA A 453 16.80 30.67 -19.81
CA ALA A 453 16.40 30.62 -18.40
C ALA A 453 17.34 29.79 -17.49
N SER A 454 18.38 29.14 -18.01
CA SER A 454 19.34 28.36 -17.22
C SER A 454 20.73 29.01 -17.04
N ASN A 455 21.06 30.08 -17.75
CA ASN A 455 22.32 30.82 -17.55
C ASN A 455 22.03 32.25 -17.07
N MET A 456 21.52 32.37 -15.85
CA MET A 456 21.61 33.64 -15.12
C MET A 456 23.09 33.98 -14.96
N ILE A 457 23.53 35.01 -15.68
CA ILE A 457 24.83 35.64 -15.46
C ILE A 457 24.85 36.08 -13.99
N SER A 458 25.65 35.39 -13.20
CA SER A 458 25.94 35.76 -11.80
C SER A 458 26.49 37.17 -11.80
N THR A 459 25.64 38.14 -11.48
CA THR A 459 26.05 39.52 -11.31
C THR A 459 26.46 39.69 -9.85
N THR A 460 27.76 39.78 -9.60
CA THR A 460 28.29 40.20 -8.30
C THR A 460 27.90 41.66 -8.11
N PRO A 461 27.08 42.01 -7.11
CA PRO A 461 26.69 43.40 -6.90
C PRO A 461 27.85 44.21 -6.34
N ASP A 462 28.06 45.42 -6.86
CA ASP A 462 29.13 46.32 -6.41
C ASP A 462 29.04 46.72 -4.92
N ARG A 463 27.88 46.55 -4.27
CA ARG A 463 27.65 46.91 -2.85
C ARG A 463 26.68 45.93 -2.14
N PRO A 464 27.20 44.85 -1.50
CA PRO A 464 26.38 43.81 -0.86
C PRO A 464 25.57 44.26 0.37
N ASN A 465 25.80 45.47 0.88
CA ASN A 465 25.14 45.99 2.08
C ASN A 465 23.91 46.86 1.78
N THR A 466 23.42 46.90 0.55
CA THR A 466 22.21 47.68 0.22
C THR A 466 20.94 46.84 0.45
N PRO A 467 19.86 47.41 1.04
CA PRO A 467 18.61 46.68 1.31
C PRO A 467 17.99 46.06 0.05
N ALA A 468 18.22 46.66 -1.12
CA ALA A 468 17.77 46.15 -2.41
C ALA A 468 18.34 44.76 -2.73
N PHE A 469 19.59 44.48 -2.35
CA PHE A 469 20.21 43.17 -2.55
C PHE A 469 19.54 42.08 -1.70
N TRP A 470 19.24 42.40 -0.44
CA TRP A 470 18.61 41.46 0.51
C TRP A 470 17.15 41.15 0.15
N MET A 471 16.47 42.09 -0.52
CA MET A 471 15.14 41.88 -1.08
C MET A 471 15.17 40.97 -2.32
N MET A 472 16.17 41.09 -3.20
CA MET A 472 16.30 40.21 -4.37
C MET A 472 16.62 38.76 -4.01
N GLU A 473 17.45 38.51 -2.98
CA GLU A 473 17.74 37.14 -2.53
C GLU A 473 16.63 36.50 -1.66
N GLY A 474 15.54 37.23 -1.36
CA GLY A 474 14.46 36.72 -0.51
C GLY A 474 14.87 36.48 0.96
N ARG A 475 16.01 37.03 1.39
CA ARG A 475 16.57 36.85 2.75
C ARG A 475 16.16 37.95 3.73
N PHE A 476 15.47 38.99 3.27
CA PHE A 476 14.97 40.05 4.13
C PHE A 476 13.74 39.59 4.93
N LYS A 477 13.94 39.24 6.20
CA LYS A 477 12.85 39.02 7.16
C LYS A 477 12.62 40.31 7.94
N PRO A 478 11.49 41.02 7.77
CA PRO A 478 11.18 42.17 8.62
C PRO A 478 11.07 41.71 10.07
N ALA A 479 11.57 42.54 11.00
CA ALA A 479 11.49 42.25 12.42
C ALA A 479 10.03 42.12 12.85
N ASN A 480 9.62 40.91 13.25
CA ASN A 480 8.27 40.65 13.75
C ASN A 480 8.05 41.50 15.01
N LYS A 481 7.16 42.49 14.90
CA LYS A 481 6.65 43.22 16.07
C LYS A 481 5.86 42.24 16.92
N VAL A 482 6.40 41.90 18.08
CA VAL A 482 5.70 41.20 19.16
C VAL A 482 4.59 42.12 19.64
N GLN A 483 3.33 41.79 19.32
CA GLN A 483 2.16 42.38 19.96
C GLN A 483 1.92 41.62 21.26
N ASN A 484 2.25 42.24 22.39
CA ASN A 484 1.69 41.87 23.68
C ASN A 484 0.28 42.45 23.77
N VAL A 485 -0.71 41.57 23.89
CA VAL A 485 -2.02 41.85 24.53
C VAL A 485 -2.30 40.70 25.47
#